data_AF-A0A410WB63-F1
#
_entry.id   AF-A0A410WB63-F1
#
_cell.length_a   1.000
_cell.length_b   1.000
_cell.length_c   1.000
_cell.angle_alpha   90.00
_cell.angle_beta   90.00
_cell.angle_gamma   90.00
#
_symmetry.space_group_name_H-M   'P 1'
#
loop_
_entity.id
_entity.type
_entity.pdbx_description
1 polymer ?
#
loop_
_entity_poly.entity_id
_entity_poly.type
_entity_poly.pdbx_seq_one_letter_code
_entity_poly.pdbx_strand_id
1 'polypeptide(L)'
;MLLRLPAVRLHPFTLLTFAGCSMVLLTALNNVVASAIGLGGVIIVGLLARRKAVLLTTAALGLPAVASFSLMYGLFGQWQSAAELSLRFAAILGSGLLFFSFIDADEMLRAMSTKVPAPVVFILGSISRMTQLAQQRLSTIEEIQRSRGMKVRKFSWNNVLLPLIVGMVTDAAVRSRPLQRTGIARPGPRTVLYPVADRTAERVLRWLCVLITALVCVAVVI
;
A
#
# COMPACT_ATOMS: atom_id res chain seq x y z
N MET A 1 10.07 -10.88 25.79
CA MET A 1 10.03 -11.91 24.72
C MET A 1 8.56 -12.21 24.42
N LEU A 2 7.91 -11.35 23.63
CA LEU A 2 6.48 -11.48 23.34
C LEU A 2 6.29 -12.52 22.24
N LEU A 3 5.61 -13.62 22.57
CA LEU A 3 5.04 -14.56 21.61
C LEU A 3 4.09 -13.79 20.68
N ARG A 4 4.63 -13.31 19.55
CA ARG A 4 3.81 -13.02 18.37
C ARG A 4 3.25 -14.36 17.95
N LEU A 5 1.95 -14.56 18.16
CA LEU A 5 1.19 -15.61 17.49
C LEU A 5 1.64 -15.66 16.02
N PRO A 6 1.81 -16.84 15.41
CA PRO A 6 2.14 -16.93 14.00
C PRO A 6 0.97 -16.27 13.24
N ALA A 7 1.14 -15.00 12.90
CA ALA A 7 0.21 -14.31 12.01
C ALA A 7 0.16 -15.18 10.77
N VAL A 8 -1.02 -15.66 10.41
CA VAL A 8 -1.24 -16.37 9.16
C VAL A 8 -0.75 -15.43 8.06
N ARG A 9 0.48 -15.67 7.58
CA ARG A 9 1.07 -14.89 6.49
C ARG A 9 0.43 -15.39 5.23
N LEU A 10 -0.59 -14.66 4.80
CA LEU A 10 -1.24 -14.87 3.52
C LEU A 10 -0.33 -14.38 2.40
N HIS A 11 -0.36 -15.05 1.27
CA HIS A 11 0.38 -14.66 0.08
C HIS A 11 0.01 -13.22 -0.34
N PRO A 12 0.96 -12.33 -0.67
CA PRO A 12 0.67 -10.91 -0.94
C PRO A 12 -0.35 -10.68 -2.07
N PHE A 13 -0.33 -11.52 -3.12
CA PHE A 13 -1.36 -11.47 -4.17
C PHE A 13 -2.78 -11.78 -3.68
N THR A 14 -2.97 -12.59 -2.64
CA THR A 14 -4.32 -12.90 -2.14
C THR A 14 -4.89 -11.68 -1.42
N LEU A 15 -4.08 -11.00 -0.61
CA LEU A 15 -4.43 -9.72 0.02
C LEU A 15 -4.76 -8.65 -1.01
N LEU A 16 -3.97 -8.54 -2.09
CA LEU A 16 -4.24 -7.60 -3.18
C LEU A 16 -5.57 -7.91 -3.88
N THR A 17 -5.85 -9.19 -4.15
CA THR A 17 -7.12 -9.59 -4.76
C THR A 17 -8.29 -9.33 -3.82
N PHE A 18 -8.15 -9.58 -2.52
CA PHE A 18 -9.18 -9.26 -1.55
C PHE A 18 -9.47 -7.76 -1.46
N ALA A 19 -8.43 -6.93 -1.48
CA ALA A 19 -8.58 -5.48 -1.51
C ALA A 19 -9.36 -5.01 -2.75
N GLY A 20 -8.96 -5.47 -3.94
CA GLY A 20 -9.65 -5.12 -5.18
C GLY A 20 -11.09 -5.63 -5.19
N CYS A 21 -11.31 -6.88 -4.79
CA CYS A 21 -12.62 -7.50 -4.71
C CYS A 21 -13.55 -6.77 -3.72
N SER A 22 -13.05 -6.40 -2.53
CA SER A 22 -13.86 -5.67 -1.54
C SER A 22 -14.23 -4.27 -2.04
N MET A 23 -13.29 -3.57 -2.69
CA MET A 23 -13.56 -2.25 -3.27
C MET A 23 -14.60 -2.33 -4.39
N VAL A 24 -14.49 -3.32 -5.28
CA VAL A 24 -15.46 -3.55 -6.36
C VAL A 24 -16.82 -3.95 -5.79
N LEU A 25 -16.89 -4.87 -4.82
CA LEU A 25 -18.16 -5.28 -4.19
C LEU A 25 -18.88 -4.12 -3.50
N LEU A 26 -18.16 -3.35 -2.68
CA LEU A 26 -18.70 -2.16 -2.03
C LEU A 26 -19.17 -1.11 -3.04
N THR A 27 -18.59 -1.11 -4.23
CA THR A 27 -19.01 -0.24 -5.32
C THR A 27 -20.22 -0.80 -6.06
N ALA A 28 -20.27 -2.11 -6.32
CA ALA A 28 -21.35 -2.73 -7.06
C ALA A 28 -22.66 -2.75 -6.26
N LEU A 29 -22.63 -3.15 -4.98
CA LEU A 29 -23.84 -3.40 -4.19
C LEU A 29 -24.71 -2.16 -3.93
N ASN A 30 -24.19 -0.95 -4.15
CA ASN A 30 -24.87 0.35 -3.99
C ASN A 30 -25.90 0.42 -2.83
N ASN A 31 -25.59 -0.20 -1.69
CA ASN A 31 -26.49 -0.32 -0.56
C ASN A 31 -25.80 0.21 0.70
N VAL A 32 -26.54 1.02 1.46
CA VAL A 32 -26.09 1.64 2.71
C VAL A 32 -25.70 0.58 3.73
N VAL A 33 -26.48 -0.50 3.84
CA VAL A 33 -26.23 -1.59 4.80
C VAL A 33 -24.93 -2.31 4.47
N ALA A 34 -24.67 -2.60 3.20
CA ALA A 34 -23.42 -3.22 2.76
C ALA A 34 -22.21 -2.33 3.07
N SER A 35 -22.34 -1.02 2.85
CA SER A 35 -21.29 -0.04 3.16
C SER A 35 -21.04 0.07 4.67
N ALA A 36 -22.10 0.07 5.48
CA ALA A 36 -22.01 0.07 6.95
C ALA A 36 -21.30 -1.17 7.48
N ILE A 37 -21.66 -2.36 6.98
CA ILE A 37 -21.02 -3.63 7.34
C ILE A 37 -19.55 -3.62 6.92
N GLY A 38 -19.24 -3.14 5.71
CA GLY A 38 -17.87 -3.03 5.23
C GLY A 38 -17.01 -2.14 6.13
N LEU A 39 -17.50 -0.94 6.46
CA LEU A 39 -16.81 -0.02 7.35
C LEU A 39 -16.68 -0.57 8.78
N GLY A 40 -17.73 -1.19 9.31
CA GLY A 40 -17.71 -1.87 10.61
C GLY A 40 -16.65 -2.99 10.64
N GLY A 41 -16.59 -3.80 9.59
CA GLY A 41 -15.57 -4.84 9.42
C GLY A 41 -14.15 -4.27 9.41
N VAL A 42 -13.93 -3.13 8.73
CA VAL A 42 -12.64 -2.44 8.72
C VAL A 42 -12.24 -1.99 10.12
N ILE A 43 -13.18 -1.40 10.87
CA ILE A 43 -12.91 -0.96 12.25
C ILE A 43 -12.59 -2.16 13.14
N ILE A 44 -13.41 -3.21 13.10
CA ILE A 44 -13.23 -4.41 13.93
C ILE A 44 -11.89 -5.09 13.60
N VAL A 45 -11.60 -5.36 12.33
CA VAL A 45 -10.34 -6.01 11.93
C VAL A 45 -9.14 -5.10 12.22
N GLY A 46 -9.26 -3.79 12.00
CA GLY A 46 -8.22 -2.82 12.31
C GLY A 46 -7.90 -2.75 13.81
N LEU A 47 -8.91 -2.84 14.67
CA LEU A 47 -8.77 -2.92 16.13
C LEU A 47 -8.15 -4.26 16.57
N LEU A 48 -8.66 -5.39 16.07
CA LEU A 48 -8.16 -6.73 16.38
C LEU A 48 -6.70 -6.91 15.95
N ALA A 49 -6.35 -6.41 14.75
CA ALA A 49 -4.98 -6.44 14.24
C ALA A 49 -4.07 -5.37 14.88
N ARG A 50 -4.59 -4.55 15.80
CA ARG A 50 -3.89 -3.44 16.48
C ARG A 50 -3.22 -2.44 15.51
N ARG A 51 -3.80 -2.24 14.32
CA ARG A 51 -3.27 -1.34 13.29
C ARG A 51 -3.87 0.06 13.42
N LYS A 52 -3.57 0.73 14.55
CA LYS A 52 -4.08 2.09 14.85
C LYS A 52 -3.77 3.10 13.74
N ALA A 53 -2.63 2.98 13.07
CA ALA A 53 -2.25 3.83 11.96
C ALA A 53 -3.25 3.77 10.78
N VAL A 54 -3.83 2.60 10.50
CA VAL A 54 -4.83 2.44 9.43
C VAL A 54 -6.12 3.17 9.79
N LEU A 55 -6.58 3.03 11.04
CA LEU A 55 -7.79 3.70 11.49
C LEU A 55 -7.60 5.23 11.51
N LEU A 56 -6.45 5.70 11.99
CA LEU A 56 -6.13 7.12 12.01
C LEU A 56 -5.97 7.70 10.60
N THR A 57 -5.32 6.99 9.67
CA THR A 57 -5.19 7.45 8.28
C THR A 57 -6.51 7.43 7.54
N THR A 58 -7.35 6.41 7.77
CA THR A 58 -8.70 6.34 7.21
C THR A 58 -9.56 7.50 7.73
N ALA A 59 -9.50 7.80 9.03
CA ALA A 59 -10.20 8.95 9.60
C ALA A 59 -9.63 10.28 9.06
N ALA A 60 -8.32 10.44 9.03
CA ALA A 60 -7.67 11.67 8.56
C ALA A 60 -7.99 11.98 7.08
N LEU A 61 -8.10 10.97 6.23
CA LEU A 61 -8.47 11.12 4.82
C LEU A 61 -9.99 11.16 4.60
N GLY A 62 -10.76 10.45 5.43
CA GLY A 62 -12.21 10.34 5.33
C GLY A 62 -12.93 11.60 5.81
N LEU A 63 -12.50 12.20 6.92
CA LEU A 63 -13.12 13.40 7.49
C LEU A 63 -13.25 14.58 6.51
N PRO A 64 -12.20 15.01 5.78
CA PRO A 64 -12.34 16.10 4.82
C PRO A 64 -13.28 15.73 3.68
N ALA A 65 -13.27 14.46 3.22
CA ALA A 65 -14.17 14.01 2.17
C ALA A 65 -15.65 14.01 2.61
N VAL A 66 -15.93 13.55 3.84
CA VAL A 66 -17.28 13.60 4.43
C VAL A 66 -17.74 15.05 4.54
N ALA A 67 -16.87 15.96 5.00
CA ALA A 67 -17.18 17.38 5.07
C ALA A 67 -17.49 17.96 3.68
N SER A 68 -16.71 17.61 2.65
CA SER A 68 -16.96 18.04 1.27
C SER A 68 -18.30 17.52 0.73
N PHE A 69 -18.64 16.24 0.92
CA PHE A 69 -19.92 15.69 0.46
C PHE A 69 -21.10 16.31 1.20
N SER A 70 -21.00 16.50 2.52
CA SER A 70 -22.04 17.16 3.31
C SER A 70 -22.24 18.61 2.89
N LEU A 71 -21.18 19.37 2.59
CA LEU A 71 -21.31 20.73 2.07
C LEU A 71 -21.95 20.74 0.68
N MET A 72 -21.50 19.87 -0.22
CA MET A 72 -21.99 19.83 -1.60
C MET A 72 -23.47 19.43 -1.67
N TYR A 73 -23.86 18.31 -1.06
CA TYR A 73 -25.22 17.77 -1.14
C TYR A 73 -26.16 18.37 -0.07
N GLY A 74 -25.62 18.75 1.09
CA GLY A 74 -26.40 19.41 2.14
C GLY A 74 -26.91 20.79 1.72
N LEU A 75 -26.14 21.52 0.89
CA LEU A 75 -26.59 22.80 0.33
C LEU A 75 -27.83 22.65 -0.55
N PHE A 76 -27.99 21.50 -1.22
CA PHE A 76 -29.16 21.16 -2.03
C PHE A 76 -30.26 20.41 -1.23
N GLY A 77 -30.13 20.32 0.10
CA GLY A 77 -31.11 19.64 0.97
C GLY A 77 -31.09 18.11 0.91
N GLN A 78 -30.14 17.51 0.19
CA GLN A 78 -30.03 16.05 0.01
C GLN A 78 -29.09 15.40 1.04
N TRP A 79 -29.40 15.57 2.32
CA TRP A 79 -28.57 15.08 3.43
C TRP A 79 -28.44 13.55 3.46
N GLN A 80 -29.46 12.82 3.00
CA GLN A 80 -29.45 11.36 2.93
C GLN A 80 -28.39 10.87 1.93
N SER A 81 -28.40 11.38 0.70
CA SER A 81 -27.41 11.04 -0.34
C SER A 81 -25.98 11.38 0.09
N ALA A 82 -25.79 12.48 0.81
CA ALA A 82 -24.50 12.88 1.38
C ALA A 82 -23.96 11.84 2.37
N ALA A 83 -24.83 11.37 3.28
CA ALA A 83 -24.48 10.37 4.29
C ALA A 83 -24.17 9.02 3.63
N GLU A 84 -24.96 8.59 2.65
CA GLU A 84 -24.73 7.33 1.94
C GLU A 84 -23.40 7.33 1.17
N LEU A 85 -23.12 8.40 0.42
CA LEU A 85 -21.90 8.51 -0.37
C LEU A 85 -20.66 8.59 0.52
N SER A 86 -20.73 9.36 1.61
CA SER A 86 -19.62 9.50 2.56
C SER A 86 -19.32 8.19 3.30
N LEU A 87 -20.35 7.45 3.73
CA LEU A 87 -20.20 6.13 4.34
C LEU A 87 -19.55 5.14 3.38
N ARG A 88 -20.01 5.12 2.12
CA ARG A 88 -19.49 4.24 1.09
C ARG A 88 -18.03 4.56 0.74
N PHE A 89 -17.70 5.85 0.59
CA PHE A 89 -16.34 6.30 0.38
C PHE A 89 -15.41 5.86 1.52
N ALA A 90 -15.84 6.04 2.77
CA ALA A 90 -15.07 5.62 3.93
C ALA A 90 -14.88 4.09 4.00
N ALA A 91 -15.91 3.30 3.61
CA ALA A 91 -15.81 1.85 3.54
C ALA A 91 -14.81 1.38 2.47
N ILE A 92 -14.86 1.98 1.27
CA ILE A 92 -13.95 1.67 0.15
C ILE A 92 -12.52 2.05 0.52
N LEU A 93 -12.30 3.27 1.01
CA LEU A 93 -10.98 3.72 1.43
C LEU A 93 -10.43 2.86 2.57
N GLY A 94 -11.24 2.62 3.60
CA GLY A 94 -10.83 1.87 4.78
C GLY A 94 -10.48 0.43 4.45
N SER A 95 -11.27 -0.24 3.60
CA SER A 95 -10.99 -1.61 3.18
C SER A 95 -9.68 -1.69 2.38
N GLY A 96 -9.46 -0.78 1.43
CA GLY A 96 -8.20 -0.69 0.70
C GLY A 96 -7.01 -0.50 1.64
N LEU A 97 -7.03 0.53 2.47
CA LEU A 97 -5.93 0.84 3.40
C LEU A 97 -5.64 -0.30 4.38
N LEU A 98 -6.69 -0.98 4.86
CA LEU A 98 -6.55 -2.11 5.75
C LEU A 98 -5.81 -3.27 5.07
N PHE A 99 -6.26 -3.70 3.90
CA PHE A 99 -5.60 -4.79 3.18
C PHE A 99 -4.18 -4.43 2.74
N PHE A 100 -3.96 -3.20 2.24
CA PHE A 100 -2.62 -2.72 1.92
C PHE A 100 -1.69 -2.70 3.14
N SER A 101 -2.20 -2.45 4.34
CA SER A 101 -1.39 -2.49 5.58
C SER A 101 -0.89 -3.88 5.95
N PHE A 102 -1.45 -4.95 5.39
CA PHE A 102 -0.97 -6.32 5.61
C PHE A 102 0.05 -6.78 4.58
N ILE A 103 0.25 -6.01 3.50
CA ILE A 103 1.17 -6.38 2.41
C ILE A 103 2.59 -5.95 2.78
N ASP A 104 3.49 -6.93 2.92
CA ASP A 104 4.94 -6.69 3.00
C ASP A 104 5.50 -6.45 1.59
N ALA A 105 6.07 -5.26 1.33
CA ALA A 105 6.58 -4.87 0.01
C ALA A 105 7.69 -5.80 -0.50
N ASP A 106 8.60 -6.25 0.38
CA ASP A 106 9.65 -7.20 0.03
C ASP A 106 9.07 -8.56 -0.38
N GLU A 107 8.00 -9.00 0.29
CA GLU A 107 7.32 -10.26 -0.04
C GLU A 107 6.60 -10.17 -1.39
N MET A 108 5.97 -9.03 -1.66
CA MET A 108 5.35 -8.73 -2.95
C MET A 108 6.38 -8.74 -4.09
N LEU A 109 7.54 -8.09 -3.90
CA LEU A 109 8.63 -8.08 -4.89
C LEU A 109 9.19 -9.49 -5.16
N ARG A 110 9.37 -10.30 -4.11
CA ARG A 110 9.77 -11.70 -4.26
C ARG A 110 8.74 -12.49 -5.06
N ALA A 111 7.46 -12.34 -4.75
CA ALA A 111 6.39 -13.03 -5.47
C ALA A 111 6.25 -12.56 -6.93
N MET A 112 6.57 -11.29 -7.23
CA MET A 112 6.59 -10.77 -8.60
C MET A 112 7.77 -11.28 -9.43
N SER A 113 8.91 -11.54 -8.80
CA SER A 113 10.15 -11.95 -9.49
C SER A 113 10.05 -13.23 -10.32
N THR A 114 9.07 -14.08 -10.05
CA THR A 114 8.81 -15.31 -10.81
C THR A 114 7.90 -15.12 -12.02
N LYS A 115 7.15 -14.00 -12.09
CA LYS A 115 6.13 -13.74 -13.12
C LYS A 115 6.44 -12.53 -13.99
N VAL A 116 7.24 -11.59 -13.49
CA VAL A 116 7.49 -10.28 -14.11
C VAL A 116 8.97 -10.21 -14.54
N PRO A 117 9.29 -9.54 -15.67
CA PRO A 117 10.67 -9.34 -16.10
C PRO A 117 11.54 -8.74 -14.99
N ALA A 118 12.74 -9.30 -14.83
CA ALA A 118 13.69 -8.89 -13.81
C ALA A 118 14.02 -7.39 -13.77
N PRO A 119 14.12 -6.65 -14.90
CA PRO A 119 14.37 -5.21 -14.86
C PRO A 119 13.31 -4.46 -14.05
N VAL A 120 12.03 -4.83 -14.18
CA VAL A 120 10.92 -4.18 -13.49
C VAL A 120 11.01 -4.43 -11.98
N VAL A 121 11.22 -5.69 -11.59
CA VAL A 121 11.33 -6.05 -10.16
C VAL A 121 12.57 -5.44 -9.52
N PHE A 122 13.68 -5.36 -10.28
CA PHE A 122 14.89 -4.67 -9.85
C PHE A 122 14.67 -3.18 -9.64
N ILE A 123 13.96 -2.51 -10.55
CA ILE A 123 13.63 -1.07 -10.43
C ILE A 123 12.75 -0.85 -9.21
N LEU A 124 11.66 -1.61 -9.04
CA LEU A 124 10.76 -1.48 -7.91
C LEU A 124 11.46 -1.75 -6.57
N GLY A 125 12.28 -2.80 -6.51
CA GLY A 125 13.10 -3.09 -5.32
C GLY A 125 14.15 -2.02 -5.05
N SER A 126 14.75 -1.46 -6.09
CA SER A 126 15.71 -0.35 -5.97
C SER A 126 15.04 0.90 -5.42
N ILE A 127 13.86 1.25 -5.90
CA ILE A 127 13.07 2.39 -5.40
C ILE A 127 12.73 2.19 -3.92
N SER A 128 12.19 1.03 -3.55
CA SER A 128 11.81 0.73 -2.16
C SER A 128 13.00 0.81 -1.19
N ARG A 129 14.21 0.45 -1.64
CA ARG A 129 15.42 0.53 -0.82
C ARG A 129 16.02 1.94 -0.82
N MET A 130 15.96 2.63 -1.95
CA MET A 130 16.45 4.01 -2.08
C MET A 130 15.69 4.96 -1.17
N THR A 131 14.39 4.78 -0.98
CA THR A 131 13.62 5.65 -0.07
C THR A 131 14.14 5.58 1.36
N GLN A 132 14.41 4.38 1.87
CA GLN A 132 14.96 4.18 3.21
C GLN A 132 16.37 4.77 3.34
N LEU A 133 17.22 4.54 2.32
CA LEU A 133 18.58 5.09 2.28
C LEU A 133 18.57 6.63 2.22
N ALA A 134 17.68 7.20 1.41
CA ALA A 134 17.51 8.64 1.29
C ALA A 134 17.04 9.27 2.61
N GLN A 135 16.12 8.63 3.34
CA GLN A 135 15.67 9.11 4.65
C GLN A 135 16.81 9.14 5.67
N GLN A 136 17.63 8.09 5.73
CA GLN A 136 18.80 8.04 6.61
C GLN A 136 19.81 9.14 6.27
N ARG A 137 20.16 9.28 4.97
CA ARG A 137 21.08 10.34 4.53
C ARG A 137 20.53 11.73 4.79
N LEU A 138 19.23 11.95 4.58
CA LEU A 138 18.56 13.20 4.89
C LEU A 138 18.76 13.56 6.36
N SER A 139 18.52 12.65 7.31
CA SER A 139 18.72 12.92 8.73
C SER A 139 20.17 13.30 9.06
N THR A 140 21.15 12.61 8.47
CA THR A 140 22.57 12.91 8.66
C THR A 140 22.95 14.27 8.09
N ILE A 141 22.44 14.63 6.90
CA ILE A 141 22.68 15.95 6.31
C ILE A 141 22.06 17.04 7.18
N GLU A 142 20.83 16.85 7.67
CA GLU A 142 20.21 17.81 8.58
C GLU A 142 21.03 18.03 9.86
N GLU A 143 21.55 16.95 10.45
CA GLU A 143 22.40 17.02 11.65
C GLU A 143 23.71 17.78 11.39
N ILE A 144 24.39 17.51 10.27
CA ILE A 144 25.61 18.21 9.86
C ILE A 144 25.35 19.69 9.61
N GLN A 145 24.22 20.05 8.99
CA GLN A 145 23.91 21.46 8.74
C GLN A 145 23.50 22.19 10.02
N ARG A 146 22.85 21.51 10.98
CA ARG A 146 22.58 22.06 12.31
C ARG A 146 23.86 22.33 13.09
N SER A 147 24.85 21.43 13.04
CA SER A 147 26.13 21.63 13.74
C SER A 147 26.96 22.79 13.16
N ARG A 148 26.75 23.12 11.88
CA ARG A 148 27.30 24.32 11.23
C ARG A 148 26.55 25.62 11.57
N GLY A 149 25.58 25.58 12.48
CA GLY A 149 24.78 26.74 12.89
C GLY A 149 23.76 27.20 11.86
N MET A 150 23.47 26.40 10.82
CA MET A 150 22.50 26.78 9.80
C MET A 150 21.07 26.42 10.21
N LYS A 151 20.12 27.32 9.93
CA LYS A 151 18.68 27.02 10.03
C LYS A 151 18.30 26.01 8.96
N VAL A 152 18.10 24.76 9.35
CA VAL A 152 17.79 23.67 8.42
C VAL A 152 16.35 23.76 7.95
N ARG A 153 16.15 24.26 6.73
CA ARG A 153 14.89 24.15 6.00
C ARG A 153 14.89 22.84 5.21
N LYS A 154 13.89 21.98 5.42
CA LYS A 154 13.77 20.65 4.77
C LYS A 154 13.91 20.69 3.25
N PHE A 155 13.48 21.79 2.62
CA PHE A 155 13.59 22.03 1.17
C PHE A 155 14.61 23.12 0.82
N SER A 156 15.78 23.12 1.45
CA SER A 156 16.89 23.97 1.04
C SER A 156 17.67 23.30 -0.09
N TRP A 157 17.70 23.95 -1.27
CA TRP A 157 18.38 23.41 -2.46
C TRP A 157 19.85 23.13 -2.18
N ASN A 158 20.61 24.16 -1.77
CA ASN A 158 22.05 24.07 -1.57
C ASN A 158 22.45 23.22 -0.36
N ASN A 159 21.66 23.28 0.72
CA ASN A 159 22.09 22.73 2.01
C ASN A 159 21.65 21.27 2.21
N VAL A 160 20.55 20.86 1.57
CA VAL A 160 19.93 19.54 1.80
C VAL A 160 19.77 18.75 0.51
N LEU A 161 19.11 19.32 -0.50
CA LEU A 161 18.78 18.60 -1.74
C LEU A 161 19.99 18.28 -2.60
N LEU A 162 20.85 19.26 -2.86
CA LEU A 162 22.04 19.06 -3.71
C LEU A 162 22.99 18.00 -3.12
N PRO A 163 23.39 18.06 -1.82
CA PRO A 163 24.20 17.02 -1.21
C PRO A 163 23.53 15.64 -1.23
N LEU A 164 22.20 15.59 -1.06
CA LEU A 164 21.45 14.34 -1.13
C LEU A 164 21.50 13.74 -2.54
N ILE A 165 21.22 14.53 -3.58
CA ILE A 165 21.24 14.07 -4.97
C ILE A 165 22.63 13.57 -5.35
N VAL A 166 23.67 14.36 -5.07
CA VAL A 166 25.06 13.99 -5.36
C VAL A 166 25.44 12.70 -4.61
N GLY A 167 25.06 12.59 -3.33
CA GLY A 167 25.28 11.38 -2.55
C GLY A 167 24.57 10.14 -3.12
N MET A 168 23.30 10.27 -3.50
CA MET A 168 22.51 9.19 -4.09
C MET A 168 23.05 8.75 -5.46
N VAL A 169 23.47 9.70 -6.31
CA VAL A 169 24.08 9.39 -7.62
C VAL A 169 25.41 8.67 -7.44
N THR A 170 26.22 9.11 -6.49
CA THR A 170 27.51 8.47 -6.16
C THR A 170 27.28 7.05 -5.63
N ASP A 171 26.34 6.86 -4.71
CA ASP A 171 25.98 5.54 -4.18
C ASP A 171 25.47 4.60 -5.28
N ALA A 172 24.61 5.08 -6.18
CA ALA A 172 24.11 4.31 -7.30
C ALA A 172 25.25 3.90 -8.25
N ALA A 173 26.20 4.80 -8.53
CA ALA A 173 27.35 4.53 -9.38
C ALA A 173 28.30 3.49 -8.77
N VAL A 174 28.52 3.53 -7.45
CA VAL A 174 29.33 2.53 -6.75
C VAL A 174 28.64 1.16 -6.72
N ARG A 175 27.32 1.13 -6.50
CA ARG A 175 26.55 -0.12 -6.40
C ARG A 175 26.31 -0.80 -7.75
N SER A 176 26.25 -0.03 -8.84
CA SER A 176 25.97 -0.59 -10.18
C SER A 176 27.10 -1.48 -10.70
N ARG A 177 28.36 -1.14 -10.42
CA ARG A 177 29.55 -1.87 -10.89
C ARG A 177 29.54 -3.37 -10.51
N PRO A 178 29.39 -3.75 -9.23
CA PRO A 178 29.29 -5.17 -8.87
C PRO A 178 28.01 -5.83 -9.39
N LEU A 179 26.89 -5.09 -9.48
CA LEU A 179 25.63 -5.64 -10.01
C LEU A 179 25.68 -5.98 -11.50
N GLN A 180 26.50 -5.26 -12.28
CA GLN A 180 26.74 -5.61 -13.68
C GLN A 180 27.52 -6.91 -13.81
N ARG A 181 28.46 -7.17 -12.89
CA ARG A 181 29.28 -8.40 -12.89
C ARG A 181 28.48 -9.63 -12.50
N THR A 182 27.42 -9.50 -11.71
CA THR A 182 26.57 -10.62 -11.30
C THR A 182 25.57 -11.06 -12.39
N GLY A 183 25.54 -10.41 -13.55
CA GLY A 183 24.68 -10.82 -14.66
C GLY A 183 23.18 -10.58 -14.42
N ILE A 184 22.81 -9.76 -13.42
CA ILE A 184 21.41 -9.47 -13.06
C ILE A 184 20.61 -8.82 -14.19
N ALA A 185 21.26 -8.26 -15.21
CA ALA A 185 20.60 -7.70 -16.40
C ALA A 185 20.30 -8.74 -17.50
N ARG A 186 20.83 -9.96 -17.42
CA ARG A 186 20.63 -10.98 -18.48
C ARG A 186 19.22 -11.59 -18.43
N PRO A 187 18.54 -11.72 -19.58
CA PRO A 187 17.26 -12.44 -19.66
C PRO A 187 17.48 -13.94 -19.44
N GLY A 188 16.51 -14.62 -18.82
CA GLY A 188 16.56 -16.07 -18.57
C GLY A 188 15.72 -16.51 -17.36
N PRO A 189 15.49 -17.83 -17.19
CA PRO A 189 14.78 -18.37 -16.04
C PRO A 189 15.55 -18.06 -14.74
N ARG A 190 14.82 -17.65 -13.70
CA ARG A 190 15.41 -17.27 -12.41
C ARG A 190 14.81 -18.06 -11.27
N THR A 191 15.66 -18.36 -10.31
CA THR A 191 15.28 -18.93 -9.02
C THR A 191 15.31 -17.83 -7.96
N VAL A 192 14.38 -17.91 -7.01
CA VAL A 192 14.30 -16.98 -5.87
C VAL A 192 14.89 -17.68 -4.66
N LEU A 193 15.86 -17.04 -4.00
CA LEU A 193 16.53 -17.62 -2.83
C LEU A 193 15.57 -17.93 -1.68
N TYR A 194 14.58 -17.05 -1.47
CA TYR A 194 13.52 -17.21 -0.47
C TYR A 194 12.16 -17.22 -1.18
N PRO A 195 11.67 -18.40 -1.61
CA PRO A 195 10.38 -18.51 -2.27
C PRO A 195 9.25 -18.18 -1.28
N VAL A 196 8.24 -17.45 -1.76
CA VAL A 196 7.01 -17.21 -1.02
C VAL A 196 6.11 -18.44 -1.23
N ALA A 197 5.73 -19.11 -0.14
CA ALA A 197 4.88 -20.29 -0.22
C ALA A 197 3.47 -19.91 -0.70
N ASP A 198 3.05 -20.40 -1.87
CA ASP A 198 1.68 -20.26 -2.37
C ASP A 198 0.91 -21.55 -2.05
N ARG A 199 0.12 -21.53 -0.97
CA ARG A 199 -0.70 -22.69 -0.58
C ARG A 199 -1.87 -22.85 -1.56
N THR A 200 -2.19 -24.10 -1.91
CA THR A 200 -3.32 -24.40 -2.82
C THR A 200 -4.65 -23.85 -2.30
N ALA A 201 -4.88 -23.90 -0.98
CA ALA A 201 -6.05 -23.30 -0.33
C ALA A 201 -6.18 -21.80 -0.62
N GLU A 202 -5.08 -21.06 -0.58
CA GLU A 202 -5.06 -19.61 -0.86
C GLU A 202 -5.33 -19.32 -2.34
N ARG A 203 -4.84 -20.19 -3.23
CA ARG A 203 -5.14 -20.09 -4.66
C ARG A 203 -6.62 -20.30 -4.95
N VAL A 204 -7.23 -21.31 -4.35
CA VAL A 204 -8.68 -21.58 -4.47
C VAL A 204 -9.47 -20.40 -3.91
N LEU A 205 -9.12 -19.93 -2.71
CA LEU A 205 -9.79 -18.81 -2.06
C LEU A 205 -9.76 -17.52 -2.91
N ARG A 206 -8.63 -17.23 -3.55
CA ARG A 206 -8.48 -16.10 -4.47
C ARG A 206 -9.43 -16.22 -5.68
N TRP A 207 -9.47 -17.37 -6.33
CA TRP A 207 -10.35 -17.58 -7.48
C TRP A 207 -11.83 -17.55 -7.09
N LEU A 208 -12.18 -18.12 -5.93
CA LEU A 208 -13.53 -18.02 -5.37
C LEU A 208 -13.92 -16.57 -5.11
N CYS A 209 -13.02 -15.78 -4.52
CA CYS A 209 -13.28 -14.36 -4.26
C CYS A 209 -13.57 -13.60 -5.57
N VAL A 210 -12.75 -13.79 -6.60
CA VAL A 210 -12.96 -13.18 -7.93
C VAL A 210 -14.29 -13.64 -8.55
N LEU A 211 -14.60 -14.94 -8.50
CA LEU A 211 -15.84 -15.48 -9.06
C LEU A 211 -17.07 -14.89 -8.35
N ILE A 212 -17.06 -14.85 -7.02
CA ILE A 212 -18.14 -14.24 -6.23
C ILE A 212 -18.30 -12.77 -6.60
N THR A 213 -17.21 -12.00 -6.71
CA THR A 213 -17.30 -10.59 -7.12
C THR A 213 -17.90 -10.42 -8.50
N ALA A 214 -17.46 -11.22 -9.47
CA ALA A 214 -18.00 -11.18 -10.82
C ALA A 214 -19.48 -11.53 -10.85
N LEU A 215 -19.91 -12.56 -10.12
CA LEU A 215 -21.31 -12.97 -10.03
C LEU A 215 -22.18 -11.86 -9.43
N VAL A 216 -21.75 -11.26 -8.32
CA VAL A 216 -22.48 -10.14 -7.70
C VAL A 216 -22.56 -8.94 -8.65
N CYS A 217 -21.46 -8.59 -9.33
CA CYS A 217 -21.48 -7.52 -10.33
C CYS A 217 -22.47 -7.79 -11.46
N VAL A 218 -22.49 -9.01 -12.00
CA VAL A 218 -23.42 -9.41 -13.05
C VAL A 218 -24.87 -9.36 -12.55
N ALA A 219 -25.14 -9.88 -11.34
CA ALA A 219 -26.46 -9.88 -10.74
C ALA A 219 -27.01 -8.49 -10.40
N VAL A 220 -26.14 -7.49 -10.19
CA VAL A 220 -26.56 -6.09 -9.98
C VAL A 220 -26.85 -5.38 -11.29
N VAL A 221 -26.19 -5.77 -12.39
CA VAL A 221 -26.33 -5.13 -13.70
C VAL A 221 -27.54 -5.63 -14.49
N ILE A 222 -27.92 -6.90 -14.29
CA ILE A 222 -29.11 -7.53 -14.90
C ILE A 222 -30.35 -7.16 -14.09
#